data_AF-A0A345HBH8-F1
#
_entry.id   AF-A0A345HBH8-F1
#
_cell.length_a   1.000
_cell.length_b   1.000
_cell.length_c   1.000
_cell.angle_alpha   90.00
_cell.angle_beta   90.00
_cell.angle_gamma   90.00
#
_symmetry.space_group_name_H-M   'P 1'
#
loop_
_entity.id
_entity.type
_entity.pdbx_description
1 polymer ?
#
loop_
_entity_poly.entity_id
_entity_poly.type
_entity_poly.pdbx_seq_one_letter_code
_entity_poly.pdbx_strand_id
1 'polypeptide(L)'
;MDFTTMDIRTVTQGKRGDGIRYLQLFMQEYTSLFNEKVNPGCPKCLTRYLTKYKNHFKAMENTSKYRLHAKYENIPLAFGSSILVNNTNITPEYAKQLLARPNGERLFAYIPTEEELAAAETPKPRKKRQVKKQPLQHNIKKQSDLETDDTDALPNPEAQ
;
A
#
# COMPACT_ATOMS: atom_id res chain seq x y z
N MET A 1 1.08 14.60 6.57
CA MET A 1 2.12 13.65 6.10
C MET A 1 1.40 12.33 5.96
N ASP A 2 1.52 11.61 4.85
CA ASP A 2 0.63 10.46 4.64
C ASP A 2 1.21 9.15 5.21
N PHE A 3 0.69 8.72 6.36
CA PHE A 3 1.09 7.48 7.03
C PHE A 3 0.37 6.23 6.49
N THR A 4 -0.63 6.39 5.61
CA THR A 4 -1.42 5.25 5.10
C THR A 4 -0.60 4.35 4.18
N THR A 5 0.34 4.93 3.44
CA THR A 5 1.21 4.24 2.48
C THR A 5 2.55 3.78 3.08
N MET A 6 2.91 4.26 4.27
CA MET A 6 4.19 3.96 4.91
C MET A 6 4.20 2.59 5.62
N ASP A 7 5.38 1.97 5.66
CA ASP A 7 5.63 0.76 6.45
C ASP A 7 5.95 1.08 7.91
N ILE A 8 5.66 0.12 8.79
CA ILE A 8 5.93 0.26 10.23
C ILE A 8 7.40 0.55 10.54
N ARG A 9 8.34 0.00 9.76
CA ARG A 9 9.77 0.25 9.91
C ARG A 9 10.11 1.71 9.63
N THR A 10 9.55 2.26 8.55
CA THR A 10 9.72 3.66 8.18
C THR A 10 9.13 4.59 9.23
N VAL A 11 7.95 4.29 9.76
CA VAL A 11 7.31 5.09 10.81
C VAL A 11 8.12 5.06 12.11
N THR A 12 8.65 3.90 12.50
CA THR A 12 9.36 3.74 13.79
C THR A 12 10.79 4.27 13.77
N GLN A 13 11.52 4.07 12.66
CA GLN A 13 12.95 4.39 12.57
C GLN A 13 13.23 5.66 11.76
N GLY A 14 12.28 6.11 10.94
CA GLY A 14 12.44 7.25 10.05
C GLY A 14 12.38 8.60 10.74
N LYS A 15 13.05 9.56 10.12
CA LYS A 15 13.07 10.97 10.51
C LYS A 15 12.78 11.85 9.29
N ARG A 16 12.14 12.99 9.54
CA ARG A 16 11.98 14.04 8.54
C ARG A 16 13.30 14.80 8.35
N GLY A 17 13.41 15.55 7.25
CA GLY A 17 14.56 16.45 7.01
C GLY A 17 14.82 17.44 8.14
N ASP A 18 13.77 17.79 8.90
CA ASP A 18 13.84 18.71 10.05
C ASP A 18 14.25 18.03 11.37
N GLY A 19 14.63 16.74 11.34
CA GLY A 19 15.06 15.98 12.52
C GLY A 19 13.93 15.37 13.37
N ILE A 20 12.67 15.72 13.11
CA ILE A 20 11.50 15.19 13.81
C ILE A 20 11.27 13.71 13.44
N ARG A 21 11.03 12.86 14.44
CA ARG A 21 10.74 11.43 14.24
C ARG A 21 9.33 11.22 13.69
N TYR A 22 9.19 10.35 12.68
CA TYR A 22 7.88 10.02 12.12
C TYR A 22 6.94 9.39 13.14
N LEU A 23 7.47 8.59 14.05
CA LEU A 23 6.71 8.00 15.15
C LEU A 23 5.98 9.06 15.99
N GLN A 24 6.63 10.18 16.30
CA GLN A 24 6.05 11.23 17.13
C GLN A 24 4.87 11.91 16.42
N LEU A 25 5.06 12.26 15.15
CA LEU A 25 4.01 12.86 14.32
C LEU A 25 2.83 11.90 14.15
N PHE A 26 3.11 10.62 13.89
CA PHE A 26 2.09 9.59 13.77
C PHE A 26 1.28 9.42 15.07
N MET A 27 1.95 9.40 16.23
CA MET A 27 1.25 9.28 17.52
C MET A 27 0.33 10.47 17.77
N GLN A 28 0.79 11.70 17.50
CA GLN A 28 0.01 12.91 17.68
C GLN A 28 -1.24 12.92 16.78
N GLU A 29 -1.09 12.53 15.52
CA GLU A 29 -2.21 12.45 14.58
C GLU A 29 -3.19 11.33 14.97
N TYR A 30 -2.67 10.16 15.32
CA TYR A 30 -3.49 9.03 15.78
C TYR A 30 -4.30 9.37 17.04
N THR A 31 -3.70 10.01 18.04
CA THR A 31 -4.42 10.42 19.26
C THR A 31 -5.47 11.47 18.97
N SER A 32 -5.22 12.37 18.02
CA SER A 32 -6.19 13.39 17.61
C SER A 32 -7.41 12.78 16.91
N LEU A 33 -7.23 11.69 16.16
CA LEU A 33 -8.31 11.00 15.45
C LEU A 33 -9.12 10.05 16.35
N PHE A 34 -8.43 9.26 17.17
CA PHE A 34 -9.07 8.18 17.93
C PHE A 34 -9.32 8.52 19.40
N ASN A 35 -8.78 9.63 19.93
CA ASN A 35 -8.88 10.02 21.34
C ASN A 35 -8.53 8.88 22.33
N GLU A 36 -7.62 8.00 21.93
CA GLU A 36 -7.20 6.82 22.70
C GLU A 36 -5.81 7.01 23.30
N LYS A 37 -5.58 6.42 24.47
CA LYS A 37 -4.25 6.37 25.08
C LYS A 37 -3.34 5.42 24.29
N VAL A 38 -2.27 5.97 23.71
CA VAL A 38 -1.29 5.22 22.92
C VAL A 38 -0.04 4.88 23.73
N ASN A 39 0.53 3.70 23.49
CA ASN A 39 1.81 3.29 24.07
C ASN A 39 2.91 3.23 22.99
N PRO A 40 3.88 4.18 22.98
CA PRO A 40 4.96 4.22 21.99
C PRO A 40 5.99 3.10 22.16
N GLY A 41 6.10 2.48 23.34
CA GLY A 41 7.12 1.47 23.64
C GLY A 41 6.76 0.05 23.19
N CYS A 42 5.52 -0.19 22.78
CA CYS A 42 5.03 -1.52 22.42
C CYS A 42 5.03 -1.71 20.89
N PRO A 43 5.98 -2.47 20.30
CA PRO A 43 6.07 -2.63 18.85
C PRO A 43 4.83 -3.31 18.23
N LYS A 44 4.25 -4.30 18.93
CA LYS A 44 3.00 -4.94 18.50
C LYS A 44 1.83 -3.95 18.48
N CYS A 45 1.79 -3.03 19.44
CA CYS A 45 0.75 -2.01 19.55
C CYS A 45 0.88 -0.98 18.42
N LEU A 46 2.10 -0.56 18.09
CA LEU A 46 2.36 0.35 16.96
C LEU A 46 1.87 -0.22 15.63
N THR A 47 2.11 -1.51 15.36
CA THR A 47 1.55 -2.17 14.17
C THR A 47 0.02 -2.14 14.20
N ARG A 48 -0.60 -2.43 15.35
CA ARG A 48 -2.07 -2.39 15.50
C ARG A 48 -2.62 -0.98 15.26
N TYR A 49 -1.97 0.05 15.81
CA TYR A 49 -2.36 1.45 15.60
C TYR A 49 -2.24 1.84 14.13
N LEU A 50 -1.14 1.48 13.46
CA LEU A 50 -0.95 1.75 12.05
C LEU A 50 -1.99 1.04 11.18
N THR A 51 -2.30 -0.22 11.48
CA THR A 51 -3.38 -0.96 10.78
C THR A 51 -4.74 -0.31 11.00
N LYS A 52 -5.07 0.08 12.24
CA LYS A 52 -6.33 0.78 12.55
C LYS A 52 -6.43 2.13 11.84
N TYR A 53 -5.33 2.88 11.82
CA TYR A 53 -5.20 4.13 11.07
C TYR A 53 -5.45 3.91 9.57
N LYS A 54 -4.75 2.95 8.95
CA LYS A 54 -4.96 2.59 7.54
C LYS A 54 -6.41 2.18 7.27
N ASN A 55 -7.03 1.40 8.14
CA ASN A 55 -8.41 0.96 7.97
C ASN A 55 -9.41 2.11 8.09
N HIS A 56 -9.16 3.09 8.95
CA HIS A 56 -10.00 4.27 9.09
C HIS A 56 -10.04 5.10 7.81
N PHE A 57 -8.88 5.33 7.17
CA PHE A 57 -8.83 6.05 5.90
C PHE A 57 -9.27 5.21 4.69
N LYS A 58 -9.03 3.90 4.69
CA LYS A 58 -9.61 2.98 3.70
C LYS A 58 -11.14 2.98 3.75
N ALA A 59 -11.74 3.13 4.94
CA ALA A 59 -13.18 3.27 5.06
C ALA A 59 -13.66 4.64 4.54
N MET A 60 -12.87 5.71 4.64
CA MET A 60 -13.26 7.02 4.09
C MET A 60 -13.13 7.12 2.56
N GLU A 61 -12.29 6.28 1.94
CA GLU A 61 -12.17 6.15 0.48
C GLU A 61 -13.32 5.33 -0.10
N ASN A 62 -14.55 5.81 0.13
CA ASN A 62 -15.73 5.31 -0.54
C ASN A 62 -15.66 5.68 -2.02
N THR A 63 -14.94 4.85 -2.77
CA THR A 63 -14.80 4.93 -4.21
C THR A 63 -16.03 4.39 -4.93
N SER A 64 -16.95 3.76 -4.19
CA SER A 64 -18.16 3.22 -4.78
C SER A 64 -19.15 4.34 -5.07
N LYS A 65 -19.68 4.32 -6.29
CA LYS A 65 -20.79 5.18 -6.69
C LYS A 65 -22.14 4.61 -6.23
N TYR A 66 -22.16 3.40 -5.67
CA TYR A 66 -23.36 2.75 -5.15
C TYR A 66 -23.81 3.45 -3.87
N ARG A 67 -25.12 3.73 -3.76
CA ARG A 67 -25.71 4.25 -2.53
C ARG A 67 -26.79 3.32 -2.03
N LEU A 68 -26.70 2.91 -0.77
CA LEU A 68 -27.76 2.21 -0.06
C LEU A 68 -28.84 3.21 0.38
N HIS A 69 -30.07 2.75 0.47
CA HIS A 69 -31.11 3.52 1.16
C HIS A 69 -30.76 3.69 2.64
N ALA A 70 -31.15 4.82 3.24
CA ALA A 70 -30.96 5.08 4.67
C ALA A 70 -31.65 4.05 5.58
N LYS A 71 -32.73 3.41 5.10
CA LYS A 71 -33.41 2.31 5.79
C LYS A 71 -32.54 1.05 5.91
N TYR A 72 -31.54 0.93 5.05
CA TYR A 72 -30.74 -0.27 4.80
C TYR A 72 -29.27 -0.05 5.20
N GLU A 73 -29.03 0.72 6.26
CA GLU A 73 -27.71 0.87 6.86
C GLU A 73 -27.39 -0.28 7.82
N ASN A 74 -26.12 -0.70 7.84
CA ASN A 74 -25.59 -1.79 8.68
C ASN A 74 -26.19 -3.18 8.36
N ILE A 75 -26.27 -3.51 7.07
CA ILE A 75 -26.75 -4.83 6.62
C ILE A 75 -25.58 -5.81 6.57
N PRO A 76 -25.75 -7.07 7.04
CA PRO A 76 -24.72 -8.08 6.88
C PRO A 76 -24.46 -8.41 5.41
N LEU A 77 -23.20 -8.51 5.01
CA LEU A 77 -22.75 -8.82 3.64
C LEU A 77 -23.12 -10.22 3.15
N ALA A 78 -23.16 -11.22 4.05
CA ALA A 78 -23.67 -12.57 3.81
C ALA A 78 -24.42 -13.07 5.06
N PHE A 79 -25.20 -14.14 4.94
CA PHE A 79 -25.78 -14.77 6.12
C PHE A 79 -24.64 -15.27 7.02
N GLY A 80 -24.57 -14.79 8.25
CA GLY A 80 -23.49 -15.12 9.19
C GLY A 80 -22.20 -14.31 9.04
N SER A 81 -22.13 -13.29 8.16
CA SER A 81 -20.94 -12.45 8.07
C SER A 81 -20.85 -11.46 9.23
N SER A 82 -19.65 -11.29 9.79
CA SER A 82 -19.35 -10.25 10.81
C SER A 82 -19.24 -8.84 10.23
N ILE A 83 -19.28 -8.69 8.90
CA ILE A 83 -19.11 -7.43 8.20
C ILE A 83 -20.48 -6.80 7.96
N LEU A 84 -20.69 -5.62 8.57
CA LEU A 84 -21.88 -4.79 8.37
C LEU A 84 -21.57 -3.72 7.32
N VAL A 85 -22.32 -3.75 6.22
CA VAL A 85 -22.19 -2.82 5.11
C VAL A 85 -23.08 -1.60 5.38
N ASN A 86 -22.51 -0.43 5.19
CA ASN A 86 -23.21 0.85 5.30
C ASN A 86 -22.74 1.80 4.19
N ASN A 87 -23.40 2.95 4.07
CA ASN A 87 -23.04 3.95 3.07
C ASN A 87 -21.63 4.50 3.22
N THR A 88 -20.94 4.28 4.34
CA THR A 88 -19.55 4.71 4.57
C THR A 88 -18.51 3.65 4.24
N ASN A 89 -18.89 2.38 4.04
CA ASN A 89 -17.96 1.26 3.87
C ASN A 89 -18.32 0.40 2.63
N ILE A 90 -19.20 0.91 1.77
CA ILE A 90 -19.66 0.14 0.63
C ILE A 90 -18.60 0.14 -0.47
N THR A 91 -18.12 -1.03 -0.84
CA THR A 91 -17.21 -1.19 -1.98
C THR A 91 -17.99 -1.71 -3.20
N PRO A 92 -17.46 -1.56 -4.43
CA PRO A 92 -18.11 -2.13 -5.61
C PRO A 92 -18.28 -3.65 -5.50
N GLU A 93 -17.34 -4.35 -4.85
CA GLU A 93 -17.41 -5.78 -4.61
C GLU A 93 -18.55 -6.14 -3.65
N TYR A 94 -18.69 -5.41 -2.55
CA TYR A 94 -19.79 -5.63 -1.59
C TYR A 94 -21.14 -5.30 -2.23
N ALA A 95 -21.19 -4.26 -3.07
CA ALA A 95 -22.41 -3.92 -3.79
C ALA A 95 -22.86 -5.05 -4.74
N LYS A 96 -21.93 -5.65 -5.50
CA LYS A 96 -22.20 -6.81 -6.36
C LYS A 96 -22.72 -8.01 -5.57
N GLN A 97 -22.14 -8.31 -4.41
CA GLN A 97 -22.62 -9.40 -3.55
C GLN A 97 -24.02 -9.13 -2.99
N LEU A 98 -24.34 -7.88 -2.65
CA LEU A 98 -25.68 -7.49 -2.21
C LEU A 98 -26.71 -7.55 -3.35
N LEU A 99 -26.33 -7.17 -4.58
CA LEU A 99 -27.18 -7.28 -5.78
C LEU A 99 -27.47 -8.73 -6.17
N ALA A 100 -26.54 -9.66 -5.93
CA ALA A 100 -26.72 -11.09 -6.22
C ALA A 100 -27.76 -11.79 -5.31
N ARG A 101 -28.23 -11.12 -4.26
CA ARG A 101 -29.25 -11.65 -3.34
C ARG A 101 -30.66 -11.57 -3.94
N PRO A 102 -31.60 -12.41 -3.48
CA PRO A 102 -33.01 -12.21 -3.79
C PRO A 102 -33.43 -10.81 -3.32
N ASN A 103 -33.97 -10.00 -4.24
CA ASN A 103 -34.36 -8.60 -4.01
C ASN A 103 -33.21 -7.64 -3.66
N GLY A 104 -31.98 -7.93 -4.09
CA GLY A 104 -30.80 -7.10 -3.82
C GLY A 104 -30.94 -5.64 -4.30
N GLU A 105 -31.64 -5.42 -5.42
CA GLU A 105 -31.86 -4.08 -6.00
C GLU A 105 -32.59 -3.13 -5.04
N ARG A 106 -33.50 -3.64 -4.20
CA ARG A 106 -34.26 -2.82 -3.24
C ARG A 106 -33.40 -2.21 -2.14
N LEU A 107 -32.18 -2.72 -1.96
CA LEU A 107 -31.25 -2.22 -0.96
C LEU A 107 -30.61 -0.89 -1.40
N PHE A 108 -30.56 -0.65 -2.71
CA PHE A 108 -29.85 0.47 -3.31
C PHE A 108 -30.80 1.61 -3.69
N ALA A 109 -30.46 2.81 -3.23
CA ALA A 109 -31.10 4.05 -3.64
C ALA A 109 -30.55 4.54 -4.99
N TYR A 110 -29.28 4.25 -5.27
CA TYR A 110 -28.63 4.60 -6.52
C TYR A 110 -27.69 3.47 -6.96
N ILE A 111 -27.95 2.97 -8.17
CA ILE A 111 -27.13 1.99 -8.86
C ILE A 111 -26.47 2.72 -10.04
N PRO A 112 -25.16 2.99 -10.00
CA PRO A 112 -24.46 3.63 -11.11
C PRO A 112 -24.55 2.76 -12.37
N THR A 113 -24.82 3.38 -13.51
CA THR A 113 -24.82 2.72 -14.82
C THR A 113 -23.39 2.34 -15.23
N GLU A 114 -23.21 1.31 -16.06
CA GLU A 114 -21.90 0.79 -16.49
C GLU A 114 -20.95 1.89 -17.03
N GLU A 115 -21.50 2.92 -17.68
CA GLU A 115 -20.76 4.08 -18.17
C GLU A 115 -20.11 4.91 -17.05
N GLU A 116 -20.75 5.01 -15.89
CA GLU A 116 -20.18 5.72 -14.74
C GLU A 116 -19.08 4.92 -14.08
N LEU A 117 -19.17 3.59 -14.08
CA LEU A 117 -18.14 2.71 -13.53
C LEU A 117 -16.86 2.77 -14.38
N ALA A 118 -16.99 2.83 -15.71
CA ALA A 118 -15.86 2.95 -16.64
C ALA A 118 -15.13 4.31 -16.55
N ALA A 119 -15.84 5.40 -16.26
CA ALA A 119 -15.23 6.73 -16.14
C ALA A 119 -14.31 6.89 -14.91
N ALA A 120 -14.46 6.04 -13.88
CA ALA A 120 -13.60 6.07 -12.70
C ALA A 120 -12.25 5.36 -12.92
N GLU A 121 -12.15 4.50 -13.93
CA GLU A 121 -10.96 3.67 -14.17
C GLU A 121 -9.95 4.30 -15.13
N THR A 122 -10.19 5.45 -15.76
CA THR A 122 -9.18 6.02 -16.66
C THR A 122 -7.94 6.46 -15.85
N PRO A 123 -6.79 5.76 -15.96
CA PRO A 123 -5.57 6.24 -15.36
C PRO A 123 -5.17 7.51 -16.12
N LYS A 124 -5.03 8.63 -15.40
CA LYS A 124 -4.39 9.84 -15.96
C LYS A 124 -3.10 9.40 -16.67
N PRO A 125 -2.90 9.69 -17.97
CA PRO A 125 -1.72 9.23 -18.67
C PRO A 125 -0.49 9.83 -17.98
N ARG A 126 0.33 8.96 -17.38
CA ARG A 126 1.64 9.32 -16.85
C ARG A 126 2.42 9.96 -17.99
N LYS A 127 2.67 11.28 -17.91
CA LYS A 127 3.59 11.98 -18.81
C LYS A 127 4.91 11.21 -18.81
N LYS A 128 5.24 10.57 -19.94
CA LYS A 128 6.53 9.90 -20.13
C LYS A 128 7.62 10.97 -19.93
N ARG A 129 8.37 10.89 -18.82
CA ARG A 129 9.64 11.62 -18.70
C ARG A 129 10.53 11.12 -19.82
N GLN A 130 10.82 11.99 -20.79
CA GLN A 130 11.88 11.73 -21.76
C GLN A 130 13.20 11.68 -20.98
N VAL A 131 13.71 10.48 -20.76
CA VAL A 131 15.08 10.29 -20.29
C VAL A 131 15.98 10.62 -21.47
N LYS A 132 16.60 11.79 -21.42
CA LYS A 132 17.66 12.20 -22.34
C LYS A 132 18.82 11.23 -22.13
N LYS A 133 18.93 10.21 -23.00
CA LYS A 133 20.06 9.28 -23.01
C LYS A 133 21.32 10.10 -23.30
N GLN A 134 22.14 10.33 -22.28
CA GLN A 134 23.51 10.76 -22.51
C GLN A 134 24.28 9.55 -23.08
N PRO A 135 25.02 9.70 -24.18
CA PRO A 135 25.82 8.60 -24.72
C PRO A 135 26.97 8.29 -23.75
N LEU A 136 27.02 7.05 -23.26
CA LEU A 136 28.21 6.49 -22.61
C LEU A 136 29.33 6.49 -23.65
N GLN A 137 30.37 7.28 -23.42
CA GLN A 137 31.61 7.14 -24.19
C GLN A 137 32.31 5.87 -23.74
N HIS A 138 32.34 4.86 -24.62
CA HIS A 138 33.21 3.70 -24.50
C HIS A 138 34.67 4.17 -24.66
N ASN A 139 35.48 4.01 -23.61
CA ASN A 139 36.93 4.04 -23.75
C ASN A 139 37.44 2.61 -23.63
N ILE A 140 37.59 1.97 -24.80
CA ILE A 140 38.28 0.70 -24.98
C ILE A 140 39.77 1.01 -24.88
N LYS A 141 40.42 0.56 -23.81
CA LYS A 141 41.87 0.43 -23.80
C LYS A 141 42.21 -1.05 -23.83
N LYS A 142 42.47 -1.51 -25.06
CA LYS A 142 43.25 -2.71 -25.37
C LYS A 142 44.56 -2.66 -24.59
N GLN A 143 44.90 -3.73 -23.91
CA GLN A 143 46.27 -4.21 -23.86
C GLN A 143 46.22 -5.73 -24.05
N SER A 144 46.69 -6.10 -25.24
CA SER A 144 47.10 -7.43 -25.67
C SER A 144 48.47 -7.76 -25.09
N ASP A 145 48.87 -9.01 -25.34
CA ASP A 145 50.23 -9.56 -25.27
C ASP A 145 50.63 -10.03 -23.84
N LEU A 146 51.19 -11.23 -23.60
CA LEU A 146 51.88 -12.16 -24.49
C LEU A 146 52.12 -13.49 -23.71
N GLU A 147 51.96 -14.63 -24.40
CA GLU A 147 52.81 -15.86 -24.38
C GLU A 147 53.23 -16.52 -23.03
N THR A 148 52.71 -17.71 -22.72
CA THR A 148 53.35 -19.06 -22.78
C THR A 148 54.60 -19.22 -21.89
N ASP A 149 54.62 -20.21 -20.98
CA ASP A 149 55.13 -21.56 -21.26
C ASP A 149 55.11 -22.42 -19.99
N ASP A 150 55.07 -23.73 -20.20
CA ASP A 150 55.19 -24.84 -19.27
C ASP A 150 56.33 -24.73 -18.24
N THR A 151 56.12 -25.27 -17.05
CA THR A 151 57.01 -26.21 -16.30
C THR A 151 56.55 -26.26 -14.82
N ASP A 152 55.97 -27.36 -14.34
CA ASP A 152 56.64 -28.55 -13.78
C ASP A 152 56.91 -28.45 -12.26
N ALA A 153 56.84 -29.61 -11.61
CA ALA A 153 57.26 -29.92 -10.23
C ALA A 153 56.37 -29.49 -9.03
N LEU A 154 55.52 -30.44 -8.60
CA LEU A 154 55.46 -30.91 -7.20
C LEU A 154 56.89 -31.23 -6.71
N PRO A 155 57.27 -31.09 -5.42
CA PRO A 155 56.57 -31.80 -4.35
C PRO A 155 56.56 -31.13 -2.94
N ASN A 156 55.70 -31.70 -2.10
CA ASN A 156 55.79 -31.74 -0.63
C ASN A 156 57.16 -32.32 -0.20
N PRO A 157 57.77 -31.92 0.93
CA PRO A 157 57.45 -32.62 2.20
C PRO A 157 57.54 -31.77 3.48
N GLU A 158 57.01 -32.39 4.53
CA GLU A 158 57.06 -32.10 5.97
C GLU A 158 58.33 -31.41 6.50
N ALA A 159 58.16 -30.54 7.51
CA ALA A 159 58.73 -30.71 8.86
C ALA A 159 58.79 -29.36 9.61
N GLN A 160 58.03 -29.24 10.71
CA GLN A 160 58.50 -29.03 12.09
C GLN A 160 57.34 -28.67 13.03
#